data_AF-A0A840PJP6-F1
#
_entry.id   AF-A0A840PJP6-F1
#
_cell.length_a   1.000
_cell.length_b   1.000
_cell.length_c   1.000
_cell.angle_alpha   90.00
_cell.angle_beta   90.00
_cell.angle_gamma   90.00
#
_symmetry.space_group_name_H-M   'P 1'
#
loop_
_entity.id
_entity.type
_entity.pdbx_description
1 polymer ?
#
loop_
_entity_poly.entity_id
_entity_poly.type
_entity_poly.pdbx_seq_one_letter_code
_entity_poly.pdbx_strand_id
1 'polypeptide(L)'
;MSSPAVPWKPLDPVPLDHARAAAGEGADAFPASGAEILLGPLSAVIIAPAVDDLTASGVWDGRTFRLVGPVPRLTSSRFHAYGSESRPIHLFVRLPEGGLYLGTLSHASSTWTRDPEVLRQGDLWLDSPLSRDVLDRVRPPAAPSSLPGLDWLDHLPADPVEALRLFLRTWHPAPAAEPEEPPPAIPVPPALAEFYRLTRGRPHARGVQNFIRPPGELGLRADGLLAFGHENQGYFEWVLDPGQDEPTVWTIDDYQERHPERERLTGFLLQFSLYEAAVDAPYRAWTGPLPTPVAEELTTRLRRVPLKTWMWPLYRISFYVAPGLIATVETDEEQEECDISLGAAHRSVLRPLAGLDIDWTAFDG
;
A
#
# COMPACT_ATOMS: atom_id res chain seq x y z
N MET A 1 -9.39 -37.29 -5.70
CA MET A 1 -9.24 -37.56 -7.15
C MET A 1 -8.17 -36.62 -7.65
N SER A 2 -7.05 -37.13 -8.17
CA SER A 2 -5.95 -36.29 -8.64
C SER A 2 -6.42 -35.45 -9.83
N SER A 3 -6.17 -34.14 -9.76
CA SER A 3 -6.37 -33.23 -10.89
C SER A 3 -5.66 -33.79 -12.14
N PRO A 4 -6.23 -33.70 -13.35
CA PRO A 4 -5.49 -34.06 -14.56
C PRO A 4 -4.23 -33.20 -14.60
N ALA A 5 -3.08 -33.85 -14.40
CA ALA A 5 -1.81 -33.15 -14.35
C ALA A 5 -1.54 -32.56 -15.74
N VAL A 6 -1.49 -31.23 -15.82
CA VAL A 6 -0.87 -30.57 -16.97
C VAL A 6 0.59 -31.05 -17.07
N PRO A 7 1.11 -31.26 -18.30
CA PRO A 7 2.43 -31.84 -18.49
C PRO A 7 3.59 -30.88 -18.19
N TRP A 8 3.30 -29.64 -17.80
CA TRP A 8 4.29 -28.57 -17.62
C TRP A 8 4.73 -28.45 -16.18
N LYS A 9 6.02 -28.18 -16.01
CA LYS A 9 6.63 -27.74 -14.76
C LYS A 9 6.67 -26.22 -14.71
N PRO A 10 6.68 -25.61 -13.50
CA PRO A 10 6.92 -24.17 -13.38
C PRO A 10 8.16 -23.75 -14.16
N LEU A 11 8.06 -22.60 -14.84
CA LEU A 11 9.03 -22.00 -15.75
C LEU A 11 9.18 -22.67 -17.13
N ASP A 12 8.36 -23.65 -17.45
CA ASP A 12 8.32 -24.18 -18.81
C ASP A 12 7.75 -23.13 -19.79
N PRO A 13 8.38 -22.94 -20.97
CA PRO A 13 7.78 -22.19 -22.05
C PRO A 13 6.65 -23.01 -22.69
N VAL A 14 5.50 -22.38 -22.86
CA VAL A 14 4.26 -23.00 -23.36
C VAL A 14 3.66 -22.11 -24.46
N PRO A 15 3.40 -22.65 -25.66
CA PRO A 15 2.65 -21.92 -26.69
C PRO A 15 1.29 -21.48 -26.13
N LEU A 16 0.86 -20.25 -26.40
CA LEU A 16 -0.37 -19.72 -25.79
C LEU A 16 -1.61 -20.55 -26.13
N ASP A 17 -1.68 -21.15 -27.33
CA ASP A 17 -2.79 -22.03 -27.70
C ASP A 17 -2.85 -23.29 -26.84
N HIS A 18 -1.69 -23.83 -26.43
CA HIS A 18 -1.64 -24.94 -25.48
C HIS A 18 -2.05 -24.50 -24.08
N ALA A 19 -1.64 -23.30 -23.65
CA ALA A 19 -2.07 -22.73 -22.37
C ALA A 19 -3.60 -22.58 -22.32
N ARG A 20 -4.23 -22.07 -23.39
CA ARG A 20 -5.69 -21.95 -23.50
C ARG A 20 -6.38 -23.31 -23.46
N ALA A 21 -5.83 -24.30 -24.16
CA ALA A 21 -6.38 -25.65 -24.19
C ALA A 21 -6.42 -26.33 -22.80
N ALA A 22 -5.61 -25.88 -21.84
CA ALA A 22 -5.62 -26.41 -20.47
C ALA A 22 -6.94 -26.17 -19.72
N ALA A 23 -7.71 -25.13 -20.10
CA ALA A 23 -9.05 -24.91 -19.54
C ALA A 23 -10.03 -26.04 -19.95
N GLY A 24 -9.79 -26.67 -21.09
CA GLY A 24 -10.67 -27.67 -21.71
C GLY A 24 -11.60 -27.08 -22.76
N GLU A 25 -12.21 -27.95 -23.57
CA GLU A 25 -13.17 -27.54 -24.59
C GLU A 25 -14.39 -26.84 -23.97
N GLY A 26 -14.87 -25.79 -24.64
CA GLY A 26 -16.03 -25.00 -24.18
C GLY A 26 -15.73 -24.04 -23.03
N ALA A 27 -14.46 -23.70 -22.78
CA ALA A 27 -14.11 -22.71 -21.78
C ALA A 27 -14.64 -21.30 -22.14
N ASP A 28 -15.21 -20.62 -21.15
CA ASP A 28 -15.62 -19.22 -21.27
C ASP A 28 -14.44 -18.29 -21.03
N ALA A 29 -14.31 -17.25 -21.87
CA ALA A 29 -13.22 -16.27 -21.80
C ALA A 29 -13.69 -14.93 -21.24
N PHE A 30 -12.97 -14.41 -20.25
CA PHE A 30 -13.24 -13.14 -19.59
C PHE A 30 -11.99 -12.26 -19.62
N PRO A 31 -12.08 -11.02 -20.13
CA PRO A 31 -10.99 -10.05 -20.00
C PRO A 31 -10.91 -9.51 -18.57
N ALA A 32 -9.70 -9.25 -18.09
CA ALA A 32 -9.44 -8.63 -16.79
C ALA A 32 -8.22 -7.71 -16.88
N SER A 33 -8.45 -6.45 -17.27
CA SER A 33 -7.44 -5.38 -17.33
C SER A 33 -6.05 -5.85 -17.80
N GLY A 34 -5.96 -6.27 -19.07
CA GLY A 34 -4.72 -6.77 -19.68
C GLY A 34 -4.52 -8.29 -19.62
N ALA A 35 -5.17 -8.99 -18.69
CA ALA A 35 -5.18 -10.45 -18.62
C ALA A 35 -6.42 -11.08 -19.29
N GLU A 36 -6.29 -12.34 -19.67
CA GLU A 36 -7.35 -13.23 -20.15
C GLU A 36 -7.56 -14.32 -19.10
N ILE A 37 -8.82 -14.53 -18.69
CA ILE A 37 -9.22 -15.61 -17.79
C ILE A 37 -10.10 -16.58 -18.55
N LEU A 38 -9.74 -17.85 -18.53
CA LEU A 38 -10.51 -18.93 -19.15
C LEU A 38 -11.07 -19.82 -18.04
N LEU A 39 -12.38 -19.99 -18.02
CA LEU A 39 -13.07 -20.87 -17.07
C LEU A 39 -13.60 -22.06 -17.84
N GLY A 40 -12.93 -23.20 -17.73
CA GLY A 40 -13.33 -24.42 -18.42
C GLY A 40 -13.62 -25.60 -17.50
N PRO A 41 -14.04 -26.73 -18.08
CA PRO A 41 -14.40 -27.92 -17.30
C PRO A 41 -13.21 -28.59 -16.61
N LEU A 42 -11.99 -28.41 -17.14
CA LEU A 42 -10.78 -29.04 -16.61
C LEU A 42 -10.06 -28.15 -15.59
N SER A 43 -9.97 -26.86 -15.87
CA SER A 43 -9.26 -25.89 -15.02
C SER A 43 -9.70 -24.46 -15.28
N ALA A 44 -9.26 -23.55 -14.41
CA ALA A 44 -9.19 -22.14 -14.75
C ALA A 44 -7.78 -21.82 -15.26
N VAL A 45 -7.67 -20.97 -16.28
CA VAL A 45 -6.39 -20.50 -16.82
C VAL A 45 -6.36 -18.99 -16.82
N ILE A 46 -5.27 -18.41 -16.32
CA ILE A 46 -5.02 -16.97 -16.37
C ILE A 46 -3.79 -16.74 -17.26
N ILE A 47 -3.94 -15.86 -18.25
CA ILE A 47 -2.86 -15.44 -19.15
C ILE A 47 -2.70 -13.93 -19.02
N ALA A 48 -1.62 -13.48 -18.39
CA ALA A 48 -1.33 -12.07 -18.12
C ALA A 48 -0.13 -11.56 -18.93
N PRO A 49 -0.01 -10.25 -19.20
CA PRO A 49 1.19 -9.68 -19.81
C PRO A 49 2.31 -9.52 -18.78
N ALA A 50 3.57 -9.53 -19.25
CA ALA A 50 4.70 -9.16 -18.41
C ALA A 50 4.86 -7.64 -18.32
N VAL A 51 4.18 -7.01 -17.36
CA VAL A 51 4.19 -5.55 -17.18
C VAL A 51 4.26 -5.18 -15.71
N ASP A 52 4.86 -4.03 -15.42
CA ASP A 52 4.81 -3.38 -14.11
C ASP A 52 3.81 -2.20 -14.16
N ASP A 53 2.52 -2.54 -14.15
CA ASP A 53 1.42 -1.58 -14.24
C ASP A 53 0.36 -1.91 -13.17
N LEU A 54 0.16 -0.98 -12.24
CA LEU A 54 -0.77 -1.13 -11.11
C LEU A 54 -2.24 -1.20 -11.53
N THR A 55 -2.54 -0.79 -12.75
CA THR A 55 -3.89 -0.81 -13.31
C THR A 55 -4.19 -2.08 -14.12
N ALA A 56 -3.18 -2.92 -14.33
CA ALA A 56 -3.29 -4.17 -15.06
C ALA A 56 -3.24 -5.38 -14.12
N SER A 57 -3.92 -6.46 -14.53
CA SER A 57 -3.75 -7.76 -13.89
C SER A 57 -2.36 -8.32 -14.21
N GLY A 58 -1.64 -8.80 -13.20
CA GLY A 58 -0.26 -9.22 -13.38
C GLY A 58 0.34 -9.86 -12.13
N VAL A 59 1.56 -10.36 -12.28
CA VAL A 59 2.38 -10.78 -11.13
C VAL A 59 2.71 -9.52 -10.33
N TRP A 60 2.39 -9.54 -9.04
CA TRP A 60 2.61 -8.42 -8.14
C TRP A 60 3.96 -8.58 -7.43
N ASP A 61 4.13 -9.62 -6.64
CA ASP A 61 5.37 -9.89 -5.91
C ASP A 61 5.80 -11.35 -6.15
N GLY A 62 6.78 -11.83 -5.39
CA GLY A 62 7.26 -13.22 -5.50
C GLY A 62 6.20 -14.29 -5.21
N ARG A 63 5.09 -13.93 -4.57
CA ARG A 63 4.02 -14.84 -4.11
C ARG A 63 2.64 -14.46 -4.61
N THR A 64 2.43 -13.24 -5.10
CA THR A 64 1.10 -12.72 -5.38
C THR A 64 0.91 -12.45 -6.86
N PHE A 65 -0.19 -12.96 -7.43
CA PHE A 65 -0.77 -12.48 -8.66
C PHE A 65 -2.00 -11.61 -8.33
N ARG A 66 -2.02 -10.39 -8.85
CA ARG A 66 -3.15 -9.47 -8.63
C ARG A 66 -4.03 -9.43 -9.87
N LEU A 67 -5.31 -9.71 -9.65
CA LEU A 67 -6.35 -9.56 -10.64
C LEU A 67 -7.01 -8.21 -10.47
N VAL A 68 -7.03 -7.39 -11.54
CA VAL A 68 -7.65 -6.07 -11.56
C VAL A 68 -8.93 -6.12 -12.39
N GLY A 69 -10.02 -5.70 -11.77
CA GLY A 69 -11.36 -5.70 -12.34
C GLY A 69 -11.62 -4.59 -13.36
N PRO A 70 -12.85 -4.57 -13.92
CA PRO A 70 -14.00 -5.38 -13.50
C PRO A 70 -13.91 -6.85 -13.98
N VAL A 71 -14.13 -7.81 -13.07
CA VAL A 71 -14.25 -9.24 -13.41
C VAL A 71 -15.59 -9.79 -12.91
N PRO A 72 -16.36 -10.55 -13.71
CA PRO A 72 -17.63 -11.13 -13.27
C PRO A 72 -17.49 -12.06 -12.07
N ARG A 73 -18.46 -12.04 -11.15
CA ARG A 73 -18.50 -12.87 -9.92
C ARG A 73 -18.36 -14.35 -10.19
N LEU A 74 -18.87 -14.85 -11.33
CA LEU A 74 -18.71 -16.25 -11.75
C LEU A 74 -17.24 -16.70 -11.68
N THR A 75 -16.31 -15.81 -12.04
CA THR A 75 -14.87 -16.03 -11.96
C THR A 75 -14.39 -16.21 -10.52
N SER A 76 -14.81 -15.33 -9.60
CA SER A 76 -14.44 -15.45 -8.19
C SER A 76 -15.07 -16.69 -7.54
N SER A 77 -16.34 -17.00 -7.86
CA SER A 77 -17.02 -18.19 -7.33
C SER A 77 -16.26 -19.47 -7.70
N ARG A 78 -15.64 -19.52 -8.87
CA ARG A 78 -14.75 -20.62 -9.27
C ARG A 78 -13.46 -20.67 -8.44
N PHE A 79 -12.89 -19.53 -8.10
CA PHE A 79 -11.67 -19.47 -7.28
C PHE A 79 -11.91 -19.83 -5.81
N HIS A 80 -13.12 -19.63 -5.30
CA HIS A 80 -13.54 -20.03 -3.95
C HIS A 80 -14.08 -21.47 -3.86
N ALA A 81 -14.07 -22.24 -4.95
CA ALA A 81 -14.61 -23.59 -4.92
C ALA A 81 -13.73 -24.51 -4.05
N TYR A 82 -14.36 -25.17 -3.06
CA TYR A 82 -13.69 -26.11 -2.15
C TYR A 82 -14.04 -27.56 -2.49
N GLY A 83 -13.19 -28.49 -2.05
CA GLY A 83 -13.46 -29.93 -2.18
C GLY A 83 -13.51 -30.41 -3.64
N SER A 84 -14.50 -31.23 -3.98
CA SER A 84 -14.62 -31.86 -5.30
C SER A 84 -14.89 -30.90 -6.45
N GLU A 85 -15.36 -29.69 -6.14
CA GLU A 85 -15.63 -28.63 -7.11
C GLU A 85 -14.41 -27.75 -7.38
N SER A 86 -13.39 -27.84 -6.51
CA SER A 86 -12.13 -27.14 -6.70
C SER A 86 -11.45 -27.62 -7.98
N ARG A 87 -10.94 -26.66 -8.75
CA ARG A 87 -10.19 -26.88 -9.97
C ARG A 87 -8.92 -26.04 -9.88
N PRO A 88 -7.79 -26.54 -10.39
CA PRO A 88 -6.55 -25.76 -10.38
C PRO A 88 -6.75 -24.47 -11.19
N ILE A 89 -6.09 -23.41 -10.74
CA ILE A 89 -5.99 -22.13 -11.44
C ILE A 89 -4.56 -22.06 -11.97
N HIS A 90 -4.37 -22.25 -13.27
CA HIS A 90 -3.05 -22.19 -13.90
C HIS A 90 -2.69 -20.77 -14.31
N LEU A 91 -1.48 -20.31 -13.96
CA LEU A 91 -0.99 -19.00 -14.34
C LEU A 91 0.05 -19.09 -15.46
N PHE A 92 -0.15 -18.28 -16.49
CA PHE A 92 0.82 -18.04 -17.56
C PHE A 92 1.09 -16.54 -17.70
N VAL A 93 2.34 -16.19 -17.95
CA VAL A 93 2.74 -14.83 -18.30
C VAL A 93 3.22 -14.78 -19.74
N ARG A 94 2.68 -13.84 -20.53
CA ARG A 94 3.05 -13.60 -21.92
C ARG A 94 4.40 -12.89 -21.98
N LEU A 95 5.35 -13.55 -22.61
CA LEU A 95 6.66 -13.05 -23.00
C LEU A 95 6.76 -13.00 -24.54
N PRO A 96 7.76 -12.30 -25.12
CA PRO A 96 7.96 -12.26 -26.57
C PRO A 96 8.03 -13.66 -27.23
N GLU A 97 8.56 -14.65 -26.52
CA GLU A 97 8.76 -16.03 -26.97
C GLU A 97 7.54 -16.96 -26.78
N GLY A 98 6.49 -16.51 -26.09
CA GLY A 98 5.31 -17.32 -25.77
C GLY A 98 4.79 -17.14 -24.34
N GLY A 99 4.05 -18.12 -23.83
CA GLY A 99 3.64 -18.14 -22.42
C GLY A 99 4.72 -18.78 -21.54
N LEU A 100 4.99 -18.20 -20.38
CA LEU A 100 5.77 -18.83 -19.32
C LEU A 100 4.79 -19.37 -18.27
N TYR A 101 4.79 -20.67 -18.01
CA TYR A 101 3.94 -21.25 -16.97
C TYR A 101 4.54 -20.98 -15.58
N LEU A 102 3.76 -20.40 -14.66
CA LEU A 102 4.24 -20.07 -13.30
C LEU A 102 3.73 -21.02 -12.21
N GLY A 103 2.93 -22.02 -12.59
CA GLY A 103 2.33 -22.95 -11.63
C GLY A 103 0.86 -22.65 -11.38
N THR A 104 0.41 -23.07 -10.20
CA THR A 104 -0.98 -22.96 -9.75
C THR A 104 -1.15 -21.85 -8.72
N LEU A 105 -2.37 -21.32 -8.68
CA LEU A 105 -2.78 -20.27 -7.77
C LEU A 105 -3.85 -20.75 -6.80
N SER A 106 -3.83 -20.20 -5.59
CA SER A 106 -4.93 -20.26 -4.62
C SER A 106 -5.53 -18.88 -4.39
N HIS A 107 -6.83 -18.79 -4.16
CA HIS A 107 -7.47 -17.55 -3.74
C HIS A 107 -6.94 -17.08 -2.37
N ALA A 108 -6.63 -15.78 -2.24
CA ALA A 108 -6.22 -15.17 -0.97
C ALA A 108 -7.24 -14.13 -0.48
N SER A 109 -7.54 -13.12 -1.30
CA SER A 109 -8.48 -12.05 -0.92
C SER A 109 -9.19 -11.47 -2.15
N SER A 110 -10.32 -10.81 -1.92
CA SER A 110 -11.13 -10.17 -2.96
C SER A 110 -11.78 -8.90 -2.44
N THR A 111 -11.82 -7.87 -3.27
CA THR A 111 -12.62 -6.66 -3.06
C THR A 111 -13.61 -6.48 -4.21
N TRP A 112 -14.80 -6.02 -3.87
CA TRP A 112 -15.94 -5.93 -4.79
C TRP A 112 -16.28 -4.48 -5.07
N THR A 113 -16.90 -4.23 -6.22
CA THR A 113 -17.49 -2.91 -6.48
C THR A 113 -18.78 -2.74 -5.66
N ARG A 114 -19.49 -1.62 -5.84
CA ARG A 114 -20.85 -1.45 -5.28
C ARG A 114 -21.83 -2.50 -5.83
N ASP A 115 -21.57 -2.99 -7.03
CA ASP A 115 -22.21 -4.18 -7.53
C ASP A 115 -21.45 -5.42 -6.99
N PRO A 116 -22.06 -6.23 -6.11
CA PRO A 116 -21.43 -7.41 -5.55
C PRO A 116 -21.19 -8.51 -6.61
N GLU A 117 -21.75 -8.36 -7.83
CA GLU A 117 -21.51 -9.26 -8.95
C GLU A 117 -20.23 -8.91 -9.73
N VAL A 118 -19.54 -7.82 -9.37
CA VAL A 118 -18.35 -7.35 -10.07
C VAL A 118 -17.19 -7.22 -9.09
N LEU A 119 -16.18 -8.07 -9.31
CA LEU A 119 -14.91 -8.02 -8.58
C LEU A 119 -14.13 -6.77 -9.04
N ARG A 120 -13.67 -5.98 -8.06
CA ARG A 120 -12.78 -4.83 -8.29
C ARG A 120 -11.31 -5.27 -8.31
N GLN A 121 -10.91 -6.10 -7.36
CA GLN A 121 -9.56 -6.63 -7.26
C GLN A 121 -9.59 -7.99 -6.56
N GLY A 122 -8.74 -8.93 -6.97
CA GLY A 122 -8.53 -10.18 -6.26
C GLY A 122 -7.05 -10.52 -6.18
N ASP A 123 -6.57 -10.88 -5.00
CA ASP A 123 -5.20 -11.36 -4.82
C ASP A 123 -5.21 -12.89 -4.77
N LEU A 124 -4.35 -13.49 -5.59
CA LEU A 124 -4.16 -14.92 -5.72
C LEU A 124 -2.71 -15.26 -5.34
N TRP A 125 -2.51 -16.27 -4.52
CA TRP A 125 -1.17 -16.70 -4.11
C TRP A 125 -0.64 -17.81 -5.02
N LEU A 126 0.62 -17.68 -5.43
CA LEU A 126 1.36 -18.75 -6.07
C LEU A 126 1.70 -19.82 -5.04
N ASP A 127 1.44 -21.08 -5.40
CA ASP A 127 1.81 -22.23 -4.57
C ASP A 127 3.33 -22.34 -4.37
N SER A 128 4.11 -21.84 -5.33
CA SER A 128 5.56 -21.78 -5.28
C SER A 128 6.04 -20.34 -5.50
N PRO A 129 6.75 -19.73 -4.53
CA PRO A 129 7.29 -18.40 -4.70
C PRO A 129 8.28 -18.31 -5.87
N LEU A 130 8.25 -17.19 -6.58
CA LEU A 130 9.16 -16.87 -7.65
C LEU A 130 10.51 -16.41 -7.09
N SER A 131 11.60 -16.83 -7.72
CA SER A 131 12.88 -16.16 -7.51
C SER A 131 12.84 -14.75 -8.09
N ARG A 132 13.75 -13.90 -7.62
CA ARG A 132 13.90 -12.52 -8.12
C ARG A 132 14.12 -12.46 -9.63
N ASP A 133 14.97 -13.31 -10.17
CA ASP A 133 15.27 -13.32 -11.61
C ASP A 133 14.02 -13.66 -12.43
N VAL A 134 13.15 -14.54 -11.92
CA VAL A 134 11.87 -14.85 -12.56
C VAL A 134 10.91 -13.68 -12.41
N LEU A 135 10.79 -13.09 -11.22
CA LEU A 135 9.94 -11.93 -10.97
C LEU A 135 10.29 -10.77 -11.91
N ASP A 136 11.58 -10.46 -12.07
CA ASP A 136 12.07 -9.42 -12.97
C ASP A 136 11.86 -9.74 -14.46
N ARG A 137 11.73 -11.01 -14.81
CA ARG A 137 11.38 -11.43 -16.18
C ARG A 137 9.88 -11.27 -16.45
N VAL A 138 9.02 -11.59 -15.48
CA VAL A 138 7.55 -11.60 -15.64
C VAL A 138 6.86 -10.31 -15.20
N ARG A 139 7.58 -9.47 -14.47
CA ARG A 139 7.18 -8.12 -14.06
C ARG A 139 8.40 -7.20 -14.20
N PRO A 140 8.83 -6.91 -15.44
CA PRO A 140 10.06 -6.16 -15.66
C PRO A 140 9.95 -4.77 -15.04
N PRO A 141 10.95 -4.34 -14.24
CA PRO A 141 10.94 -3.02 -13.61
C PRO A 141 10.91 -1.93 -14.69
N ALA A 142 10.00 -0.98 -14.57
CA ALA A 142 10.15 0.27 -15.31
C ALA A 142 11.26 1.12 -14.68
N ALA A 143 11.87 2.02 -15.45
CA ALA A 143 12.61 3.12 -14.84
C ALA A 143 11.60 4.16 -14.35
N PRO A 144 11.71 4.67 -13.11
CA PRO A 144 10.83 5.73 -12.65
C PRO A 144 11.05 6.98 -13.52
N SER A 145 9.97 7.60 -14.01
CA SER A 145 10.03 8.86 -14.75
C SER A 145 10.45 10.03 -13.86
N SER A 146 10.03 10.00 -12.59
CA SER A 146 10.44 10.92 -11.53
C SER A 146 10.16 10.28 -10.17
N LEU A 147 10.98 10.60 -9.16
CA LEU A 147 10.74 10.20 -7.77
C LEU A 147 10.51 11.45 -6.91
N PRO A 148 9.63 11.39 -5.89
CA PRO A 148 9.53 12.43 -4.87
C PRO A 148 10.89 12.73 -4.24
N GLY A 149 11.29 13.99 -4.26
CA GLY A 149 12.58 14.47 -3.74
C GLY A 149 12.60 14.64 -2.22
N LEU A 150 13.77 15.06 -1.69
CA LEU A 150 14.00 15.24 -0.25
C LEU A 150 14.23 16.70 0.16
N ASP A 151 14.04 17.67 -0.75
CA ASP A 151 14.33 19.09 -0.50
C ASP A 151 13.55 19.67 0.70
N TRP A 152 12.38 19.10 1.01
CA TRP A 152 11.58 19.46 2.17
C TRP A 152 12.28 19.23 3.52
N LEU A 153 13.24 18.29 3.59
CA LEU A 153 13.99 18.02 4.82
C LEU A 153 14.90 19.18 5.21
N ASP A 154 15.35 19.99 4.25
CA ASP A 154 16.28 21.09 4.50
C ASP A 154 15.60 22.27 5.20
N HIS A 155 14.28 22.25 5.28
CA HIS A 155 13.48 23.18 6.06
C HIS A 155 13.32 22.74 7.51
N LEU A 156 13.68 21.51 7.90
CA LEU A 156 13.51 21.04 9.27
C LEU A 156 14.76 21.26 10.14
N PRO A 157 14.60 21.63 11.43
CA PRO A 157 13.32 21.90 12.12
C PRO A 157 12.86 23.36 12.02
N ALA A 158 13.54 24.21 11.24
CA ALA A 158 13.36 25.67 11.27
C ALA A 158 12.01 26.16 10.72
N ASP A 159 11.48 25.48 9.69
CA ASP A 159 10.25 25.82 8.98
C ASP A 159 9.46 24.54 8.62
N PRO A 160 8.76 23.94 9.60
CA PRO A 160 8.00 22.71 9.36
C PRO A 160 6.76 22.93 8.47
N VAL A 161 6.28 24.18 8.32
CA VAL A 161 5.16 24.51 7.42
C VAL A 161 5.61 24.37 5.97
N GLU A 162 6.77 24.93 5.63
CA GLU A 162 7.34 24.79 4.28
C GLU A 162 7.72 23.34 3.98
N ALA A 163 8.25 22.60 4.97
CA ALA A 163 8.51 21.18 4.84
C ALA A 163 7.24 20.38 4.49
N LEU A 164 6.14 20.60 5.23
CA LEU A 164 4.83 19.99 4.96
C LEU A 164 4.32 20.33 3.56
N ARG A 165 4.43 21.60 3.15
CA ARG A 165 4.01 22.07 1.83
C ARG A 165 4.77 21.39 0.70
N LEU A 166 6.09 21.32 0.79
CA LEU A 166 6.94 20.70 -0.23
C LEU A 166 6.75 19.18 -0.27
N PHE A 167 6.64 18.52 0.89
CA PHE A 167 6.35 17.10 0.96
C PHE A 167 5.03 16.76 0.26
N LEU A 168 3.91 17.39 0.66
CA LEU A 168 2.59 17.08 0.09
C LEU A 168 2.54 17.34 -1.42
N ARG A 169 3.20 18.40 -1.92
CA ARG A 169 3.23 18.70 -3.36
C ARG A 169 4.03 17.69 -4.18
N THR A 170 5.09 17.14 -3.60
CA THR A 170 5.99 16.20 -4.29
C THR A 170 5.48 14.77 -4.23
N TRP A 171 4.87 14.36 -3.10
CA TRP A 171 4.32 13.02 -2.93
C TRP A 171 2.91 12.87 -3.49
N HIS A 172 2.07 13.92 -3.40
CA HIS A 172 0.69 13.92 -3.89
C HIS A 172 0.48 15.01 -4.96
N PRO A 173 0.74 14.70 -6.25
CA PRO A 173 0.52 15.63 -7.35
C PRO A 173 -0.87 16.28 -7.33
N ALA A 174 -0.95 17.50 -7.85
CA ALA A 174 -2.21 18.23 -7.87
C ALA A 174 -3.28 17.56 -8.76
N PRO A 175 -4.54 17.51 -8.31
CA PRO A 175 -5.63 17.06 -9.17
C PRO A 175 -5.80 18.04 -10.34
N ALA A 176 -6.31 17.54 -11.47
CA ALA A 176 -6.54 18.35 -12.67
C ALA A 176 -7.58 19.47 -12.46
N ALA A 177 -8.48 19.29 -11.49
CA ALA A 177 -9.44 20.29 -11.06
C ALA A 177 -9.50 20.32 -9.53
N GLU A 178 -9.55 21.52 -8.96
CA GLU A 178 -9.77 21.70 -7.53
C GLU A 178 -11.28 21.66 -7.25
N PRO A 179 -11.80 20.64 -6.58
CA PRO A 179 -13.20 20.65 -6.18
C PRO A 179 -13.44 21.76 -5.15
N GLU A 180 -14.62 22.35 -5.20
CA GLU A 180 -15.07 23.28 -4.18
C GLU A 180 -15.35 22.49 -2.89
N GLU A 181 -14.69 22.86 -1.80
CA GLU A 181 -14.89 22.27 -0.48
C GLU A 181 -15.31 23.37 0.48
N PRO A 182 -16.37 23.17 1.28
CA PRO A 182 -16.80 24.18 2.24
C PRO A 182 -15.68 24.44 3.24
N PRO A 183 -15.50 25.70 3.69
CA PRO A 183 -14.57 26.01 4.75
C PRO A 183 -15.02 25.34 6.06
N PRO A 184 -14.10 25.17 7.04
CA PRO A 184 -14.47 24.74 8.38
C PRO A 184 -15.59 25.60 8.96
N ALA A 185 -16.62 24.97 9.52
CA ALA A 185 -17.72 25.67 10.18
C ALA A 185 -17.33 26.31 11.54
N ILE A 186 -16.18 25.90 12.06
CA ILE A 186 -15.59 26.38 13.31
C ILE A 186 -14.16 26.89 13.04
N PRO A 187 -13.65 27.83 13.86
CA PRO A 187 -12.25 28.25 13.77
C PRO A 187 -11.30 27.06 13.94
N VAL A 188 -10.27 27.01 13.10
CA VAL A 188 -9.21 26.01 13.16
C VAL A 188 -7.85 26.72 13.21
N PRO A 189 -6.83 26.11 13.84
CA PRO A 189 -5.48 26.65 13.83
C PRO A 189 -4.94 26.85 12.40
N PRO A 190 -4.06 27.85 12.16
CA PRO A 190 -3.52 28.14 10.83
C PRO A 190 -2.90 26.95 10.11
N ALA A 191 -2.18 26.08 10.84
CA ALA A 191 -1.55 24.89 10.27
C ALA A 191 -2.57 23.88 9.72
N LEU A 192 -3.69 23.67 10.44
CA LEU A 192 -4.75 22.78 9.98
C LEU A 192 -5.51 23.40 8.79
N ALA A 193 -5.71 24.72 8.79
CA ALA A 193 -6.30 25.43 7.65
C ALA A 193 -5.44 25.29 6.38
N GLU A 194 -4.12 25.44 6.51
CA GLU A 194 -3.17 25.26 5.43
C GLU A 194 -3.13 23.80 4.95
N PHE A 195 -3.17 22.83 5.86
CA PHE A 195 -3.28 21.41 5.51
C PHE A 195 -4.52 21.14 4.64
N TYR A 196 -5.70 21.63 5.02
CA TYR A 196 -6.90 21.50 4.19
C TYR A 196 -6.74 22.13 2.81
N ARG A 197 -6.08 23.29 2.73
CA ARG A 197 -5.79 23.95 1.45
C ARG A 197 -4.87 23.08 0.58
N LEU A 198 -3.84 22.46 1.16
CA LEU A 198 -2.88 21.61 0.45
C LEU A 198 -3.48 20.27 0.02
N THR A 199 -4.38 19.71 0.83
CA THR A 199 -5.02 18.41 0.55
C THR A 199 -6.32 18.55 -0.24
N ARG A 200 -6.72 19.76 -0.63
CA ARG A 200 -7.92 20.00 -1.44
C ARG A 200 -7.86 19.17 -2.73
N GLY A 201 -8.92 18.41 -2.99
CA GLY A 201 -9.01 17.47 -4.12
C GLY A 201 -8.05 16.26 -4.05
N ARG A 202 -7.40 16.02 -2.91
CA ARG A 202 -6.51 14.88 -2.63
C ARG A 202 -7.01 14.12 -1.40
N PRO A 203 -8.13 13.38 -1.49
CA PRO A 203 -8.69 12.69 -0.32
C PRO A 203 -7.69 11.74 0.35
N HIS A 204 -6.86 11.04 -0.42
CA HIS A 204 -5.80 10.15 0.10
C HIS A 204 -4.76 10.88 0.97
N ALA A 205 -4.44 12.14 0.67
CA ALA A 205 -3.51 12.94 1.49
C ALA A 205 -4.09 13.33 2.86
N ARG A 206 -5.40 13.13 3.07
CA ARG A 206 -6.06 13.26 4.38
C ARG A 206 -6.19 11.93 5.11
N GLY A 207 -5.71 10.83 4.53
CA GLY A 207 -5.80 9.53 5.15
C GLY A 207 -6.32 8.40 4.29
N VAL A 208 -5.75 7.23 4.50
CA VAL A 208 -6.28 5.92 4.07
C VAL A 208 -6.37 4.96 5.26
N GLN A 209 -5.39 4.99 6.16
CA GLN A 209 -5.37 4.20 7.39
C GLN A 209 -5.82 5.01 8.60
N ASN A 210 -5.34 6.24 8.73
CA ASN A 210 -5.86 7.21 9.67
C ASN A 210 -6.37 8.41 8.92
N PHE A 211 -7.35 9.14 9.47
CA PHE A 211 -8.04 10.20 8.76
C PHE A 211 -7.98 11.52 9.52
N ILE A 212 -7.59 12.59 8.83
CA ILE A 212 -7.96 13.96 9.21
C ILE A 212 -9.37 14.23 8.69
N ARG A 213 -10.27 14.56 9.61
CA ARG A 213 -11.68 14.80 9.31
C ARG A 213 -11.84 15.92 8.26
N PRO A 214 -12.77 15.77 7.30
CA PRO A 214 -13.12 16.87 6.40
C PRO A 214 -13.54 18.13 7.17
N PRO A 215 -13.33 19.34 6.62
CA PRO A 215 -13.71 20.61 7.26
C PRO A 215 -15.16 20.67 7.75
N GLY A 216 -16.09 20.08 7.00
CA GLY A 216 -17.53 20.06 7.32
C GLY A 216 -17.92 19.07 8.42
N GLU A 217 -17.01 18.19 8.84
CA GLU A 217 -17.24 17.17 9.87
C GLU A 217 -16.52 17.49 11.18
N LEU A 218 -15.89 18.67 11.25
CA LEU A 218 -15.23 19.12 12.46
C LEU A 218 -16.25 19.48 13.54
N GLY A 219 -15.95 19.04 14.77
CA GLY A 219 -16.80 19.27 15.93
C GLY A 219 -15.98 19.47 17.19
N LEU A 220 -16.53 20.28 18.10
CA LEU A 220 -16.00 20.39 19.45
C LEU A 220 -16.56 19.27 20.32
N ARG A 221 -15.68 18.71 21.14
CA ARG A 221 -16.04 17.81 22.23
C ARG A 221 -16.66 18.60 23.38
N ALA A 222 -17.22 17.88 24.36
CA ALA A 222 -17.82 18.47 25.55
C ALA A 222 -16.81 19.26 26.41
N ASP A 223 -15.52 18.93 26.32
CA ASP A 223 -14.42 19.62 26.99
C ASP A 223 -13.89 20.85 26.22
N GLY A 224 -14.51 21.18 25.07
CA GLY A 224 -14.15 22.32 24.23
C GLY A 224 -12.98 22.05 23.28
N LEU A 225 -12.41 20.84 23.26
CA LEU A 225 -11.36 20.49 22.32
C LEU A 225 -11.93 20.14 20.95
N LEU A 226 -11.20 20.48 19.90
CA LEU A 226 -11.51 20.12 18.53
C LEU A 226 -11.04 18.70 18.25
N ALA A 227 -11.97 17.78 17.97
CA ALA A 227 -11.64 16.47 17.40
C ALA A 227 -11.45 16.61 15.89
N PHE A 228 -10.20 16.44 15.42
CA PHE A 228 -9.84 16.73 14.03
C PHE A 228 -9.35 15.51 13.25
N GLY A 229 -9.05 14.40 13.91
CA GLY A 229 -8.68 13.16 13.22
C GLY A 229 -8.98 11.90 14.03
N HIS A 230 -8.90 10.75 13.38
CA HIS A 230 -9.18 9.43 13.96
C HIS A 230 -8.50 8.31 13.18
N GLU A 231 -8.29 7.17 13.83
CA GLU A 231 -7.85 5.93 13.19
C GLU A 231 -9.03 5.15 12.60
N ASN A 232 -8.80 4.34 11.56
CA ASN A 232 -9.87 3.69 10.79
C ASN A 232 -10.67 2.61 11.52
N GLN A 233 -10.15 2.03 12.59
CA GLN A 233 -10.82 1.05 13.46
C GLN A 233 -11.43 1.69 14.71
N GLY A 234 -11.16 2.98 14.94
CA GLY A 234 -11.71 3.75 16.05
C GLY A 234 -10.97 3.53 17.37
N TYR A 235 -9.74 3.03 17.33
CA TYR A 235 -8.94 2.81 18.54
C TYR A 235 -8.43 4.11 19.16
N PHE A 236 -8.24 5.16 18.37
CA PHE A 236 -7.88 6.46 18.90
C PHE A 236 -8.37 7.61 18.02
N GLU A 237 -8.46 8.79 18.64
CA GLU A 237 -8.73 10.06 17.96
C GLU A 237 -7.71 11.12 18.35
N TRP A 238 -7.56 12.12 17.50
CA TRP A 238 -6.71 13.28 17.76
C TRP A 238 -7.53 14.52 18.04
N VAL A 239 -7.16 15.18 19.14
CA VAL A 239 -7.81 16.38 19.63
C VAL A 239 -6.81 17.51 19.88
N LEU A 240 -7.26 18.76 19.75
CA LEU A 240 -6.44 19.95 20.01
C LEU A 240 -7.29 21.11 20.54
N ASP A 241 -6.63 22.13 21.10
CA ASP A 241 -7.27 23.41 21.44
C ASP A 241 -7.29 24.31 20.20
N PRO A 242 -8.46 24.64 19.62
CA PRO A 242 -8.54 25.43 18.40
C PRO A 242 -8.19 26.91 18.60
N GLY A 243 -8.07 27.38 19.85
CA GLY A 243 -7.72 28.76 20.18
C GLY A 243 -6.22 29.07 20.14
N GLN A 244 -5.37 28.08 19.91
CA GLN A 244 -3.91 28.24 19.84
C GLN A 244 -3.42 28.14 18.39
N ASP A 245 -2.40 28.91 18.04
CA ASP A 245 -1.82 28.89 16.68
C ASP A 245 -1.07 27.58 16.39
N GLU A 246 -0.25 27.12 17.34
CA GLU A 246 0.48 25.85 17.31
C GLU A 246 0.12 25.00 18.54
N PRO A 247 -1.08 24.41 18.56
CA PRO A 247 -1.57 23.66 19.71
C PRO A 247 -0.77 22.38 19.91
N THR A 248 -0.79 21.90 21.16
CA THR A 248 -0.43 20.51 21.44
C THR A 248 -1.52 19.60 20.89
N VAL A 249 -1.12 18.61 20.11
CA VAL A 249 -2.00 17.53 19.66
C VAL A 249 -2.03 16.46 20.75
N TRP A 250 -3.21 15.92 21.00
CA TRP A 250 -3.40 14.87 21.98
C TRP A 250 -4.06 13.67 21.32
N THR A 251 -3.48 12.50 21.55
CA THR A 251 -4.06 11.22 21.19
C THR A 251 -4.94 10.77 22.36
N ILE A 252 -6.22 10.51 22.07
CA ILE A 252 -7.15 9.91 23.01
C ILE A 252 -7.30 8.44 22.60
N ASP A 253 -6.87 7.52 23.46
CA ASP A 253 -6.96 6.09 23.18
C ASP A 253 -8.35 5.50 23.48
N ASP A 254 -8.50 4.20 23.28
CA ASP A 254 -9.75 3.47 23.48
C ASP A 254 -10.17 3.40 24.96
N TYR A 255 -9.20 3.54 25.87
CA TYR A 255 -9.43 3.71 27.31
C TYR A 255 -9.76 5.15 27.72
N GLN A 256 -9.84 6.07 26.76
CA GLN A 256 -10.07 7.51 26.95
C GLN A 256 -8.93 8.20 27.71
N GLU A 257 -7.74 7.59 27.75
CA GLU A 257 -6.54 8.24 28.27
C GLU A 257 -5.99 9.21 27.25
N ARG A 258 -5.41 10.31 27.77
CA ARG A 258 -4.95 11.43 26.96
C ARG A 258 -3.44 11.49 26.95
N HIS A 259 -2.86 11.22 25.78
CA HIS A 259 -1.41 11.20 25.55
C HIS A 259 -0.97 12.42 24.73
N PRO A 260 -0.04 13.25 25.22
CA PRO A 260 0.45 14.38 24.45
C PRO A 260 1.39 13.91 23.35
N GLU A 261 1.10 14.28 22.10
CA GLU A 261 2.05 14.14 21.02
C GLU A 261 3.26 15.04 21.25
N ARG A 262 4.42 14.56 20.81
CA ARG A 262 5.69 15.24 21.09
C ARG A 262 5.92 16.45 20.18
N GLU A 263 5.37 16.39 18.96
CA GLU A 263 5.34 17.50 18.03
C GLU A 263 4.10 18.38 18.25
N ARG A 264 4.23 19.67 17.92
CA ARG A 264 3.07 20.57 17.79
C ARG A 264 2.33 20.27 16.49
N LEU A 265 1.16 20.87 16.32
CA LEU A 265 0.27 20.59 15.19
C LEU A 265 0.97 20.52 13.83
N THR A 266 1.83 21.48 13.46
CA THR A 266 2.50 21.42 12.15
C THR A 266 3.42 20.20 12.01
N GLY A 267 4.25 19.92 13.03
CA GLY A 267 5.13 18.75 13.04
C GLY A 267 4.34 17.43 13.04
N PHE A 268 3.23 17.39 13.79
CA PHE A 268 2.31 16.26 13.80
C PHE A 268 1.68 16.03 12.42
N LEU A 269 1.22 17.08 11.73
CA LEU A 269 0.62 16.95 10.39
C LEU A 269 1.63 16.44 9.37
N LEU A 270 2.92 16.80 9.50
CA LEU A 270 3.98 16.23 8.68
C LEU A 270 4.21 14.75 8.98
N GLN A 271 4.25 14.33 10.25
CA GLN A 271 4.34 12.91 10.64
C GLN A 271 3.14 12.10 10.14
N PHE A 272 1.93 12.61 10.33
CA PHE A 272 0.71 12.04 9.79
C PHE A 272 0.82 11.84 8.28
N SER A 273 1.25 12.89 7.55
CA SER A 273 1.39 12.82 6.09
C SER A 273 2.44 11.80 5.66
N LEU A 274 3.56 11.67 6.38
CA LEU A 274 4.59 10.67 6.11
C LEU A 274 4.07 9.24 6.33
N TYR A 275 3.32 9.02 7.41
CA TYR A 275 2.75 7.71 7.72
C TYR A 275 1.71 7.29 6.69
N GLU A 276 0.74 8.15 6.39
CA GLU A 276 -0.30 7.85 5.39
C GLU A 276 0.32 7.65 4.00
N ALA A 277 1.33 8.46 3.64
CA ALA A 277 2.07 8.29 2.40
C ALA A 277 2.80 6.93 2.31
N ALA A 278 3.32 6.42 3.44
CA ALA A 278 3.96 5.12 3.49
C ALA A 278 2.94 3.97 3.39
N VAL A 279 1.81 4.09 4.09
CA VAL A 279 0.76 3.07 4.11
C VAL A 279 -0.02 2.98 2.80
N ASP A 280 -0.31 4.13 2.17
CA ASP A 280 -0.99 4.25 0.87
C ASP A 280 -0.03 4.10 -0.32
N ALA A 281 1.26 3.87 -0.07
CA ALA A 281 2.24 3.73 -1.14
C ALA A 281 1.89 2.56 -2.07
N PRO A 282 2.07 2.73 -3.39
CA PRO A 282 1.74 1.70 -4.37
C PRO A 282 2.60 0.44 -4.26
N TYR A 283 3.79 0.54 -3.68
CA TYR A 283 4.70 -0.57 -3.44
C TYR A 283 5.12 -0.56 -1.98
N ARG A 284 5.07 -1.72 -1.35
CA ARG A 284 5.33 -1.85 0.08
C ARG A 284 6.33 -2.95 0.38
N ALA A 285 7.01 -2.78 1.50
CA ALA A 285 7.80 -3.82 2.12
C ALA A 285 7.63 -3.71 3.64
N TRP A 286 7.54 -4.82 4.34
CA TRP A 286 7.48 -4.80 5.80
C TRP A 286 8.01 -6.10 6.39
N THR A 287 8.41 -6.01 7.64
CA THR A 287 9.02 -7.09 8.42
C THR A 287 8.16 -7.40 9.63
N GLY A 288 8.31 -8.59 10.19
CA GLY A 288 8.01 -8.79 11.60
C GLY A 288 9.07 -8.13 12.48
N PRO A 289 9.08 -8.46 13.78
CA PRO A 289 10.05 -7.91 14.71
C PRO A 289 11.49 -8.22 14.27
N LEU A 290 12.29 -7.17 14.11
CA LEU A 290 13.70 -7.24 13.75
C LEU A 290 14.59 -6.84 14.91
N PRO A 291 15.71 -7.55 15.18
CA PRO A 291 16.71 -7.08 16.13
C PRO A 291 17.21 -5.67 15.78
N THR A 292 17.34 -4.79 16.78
CA THR A 292 17.75 -3.39 16.58
C THR A 292 19.00 -3.22 15.70
N PRO A 293 20.08 -4.01 15.82
CA PRO A 293 21.26 -3.86 14.95
C PRO A 293 20.97 -4.07 13.45
N VAL A 294 20.00 -4.94 13.12
CA VAL A 294 19.57 -5.17 11.73
C VAL A 294 18.75 -3.99 11.22
N ALA A 295 17.86 -3.45 12.07
CA ALA A 295 17.12 -2.23 11.78
C ALA A 295 18.04 -1.01 11.58
N GLU A 296 19.12 -0.91 12.36
CA GLU A 296 20.15 0.12 12.21
C GLU A 296 20.87 0.01 10.87
N GLU A 297 21.26 -1.19 10.43
CA GLU A 297 21.88 -1.38 9.12
C GLU A 297 20.98 -0.87 7.98
N LEU A 298 19.69 -1.20 8.01
CA LEU A 298 18.72 -0.71 7.02
C LEU A 298 18.62 0.82 7.05
N THR A 299 18.47 1.40 8.25
CA THR A 299 18.25 2.84 8.41
C THR A 299 19.49 3.67 8.09
N THR A 300 20.71 3.11 8.13
CA THR A 300 21.93 3.80 7.67
C THR A 300 21.91 4.19 6.19
N ARG A 301 21.07 3.54 5.38
CA ARG A 301 20.89 3.83 3.95
C ARG A 301 19.86 4.93 3.69
N LEU A 302 19.20 5.41 4.73
CA LEU A 302 18.11 6.38 4.67
C LEU A 302 18.47 7.63 5.48
N ARG A 303 17.84 8.77 5.16
CA ARG A 303 17.96 9.99 5.96
C ARG A 303 16.87 9.97 7.03
N ARG A 304 17.26 10.01 8.30
CA ARG A 304 16.31 10.19 9.41
C ARG A 304 15.61 11.55 9.29
N VAL A 305 14.29 11.56 9.46
CA VAL A 305 13.51 12.80 9.55
C VAL A 305 13.75 13.41 10.94
N PRO A 306 14.20 14.67 11.06
CA PRO A 306 14.59 15.28 12.34
C PRO A 306 13.39 15.78 13.15
N LEU A 307 12.37 14.93 13.30
CA LEU A 307 11.22 15.14 14.18
C LEU A 307 11.33 14.20 15.37
N LYS A 308 10.59 14.51 16.44
CA LYS A 308 10.44 13.61 17.59
C LYS A 308 9.65 12.37 17.18
N THR A 309 9.60 11.39 18.08
CA THR A 309 8.82 10.17 17.89
C THR A 309 7.32 10.49 17.82
N TRP A 310 6.62 9.90 16.85
CA TRP A 310 5.17 10.02 16.65
C TRP A 310 4.41 8.94 17.42
N MET A 311 3.15 9.20 17.76
CA MET A 311 2.28 8.28 18.50
C MET A 311 2.90 7.87 19.84
N TRP A 312 3.38 8.86 20.60
CA TRP A 312 3.96 8.64 21.91
C TRP A 312 2.87 8.65 23.00
N PRO A 313 2.90 7.71 23.97
CA PRO A 313 3.85 6.62 24.15
C PRO A 313 3.44 5.31 23.46
N LEU A 314 2.33 5.29 22.73
CA LEU A 314 1.64 4.07 22.26
C LEU A 314 2.48 3.23 21.27
N TYR A 315 2.86 3.79 20.13
CA TYR A 315 3.56 3.07 19.05
C TYR A 315 5.01 3.53 18.88
N ARG A 316 5.35 4.77 19.24
CA ARG A 316 6.73 5.28 19.19
C ARG A 316 7.38 5.18 17.80
N ILE A 317 6.76 5.75 16.78
CA ILE A 317 7.21 5.66 15.39
C ILE A 317 8.26 6.74 15.06
N SER A 318 9.36 6.33 14.43
CA SER A 318 10.35 7.21 13.79
C SER A 318 10.33 7.07 12.28
N PHE A 319 10.59 8.17 11.56
CA PHE A 319 10.57 8.20 10.10
C PHE A 319 11.97 8.31 9.50
N TYR A 320 12.20 7.55 8.43
CA TYR A 320 13.40 7.58 7.60
C TYR A 320 12.99 7.65 6.14
N VAL A 321 13.76 8.36 5.32
CA VAL A 321 13.37 8.63 3.92
C VAL A 321 14.54 8.54 2.95
N ALA A 322 14.22 8.16 1.71
CA ALA A 322 15.07 8.29 0.52
C ALA A 322 14.19 8.80 -0.64
N PRO A 323 14.75 9.23 -1.79
CA PRO A 323 13.93 9.67 -2.91
C PRO A 323 12.89 8.60 -3.30
N GLY A 324 11.61 8.95 -3.19
CA GLY A 324 10.47 8.05 -3.44
C GLY A 324 10.30 6.88 -2.45
N LEU A 325 10.87 6.95 -1.25
CA LEU A 325 10.76 5.93 -0.21
C LEU A 325 10.55 6.57 1.17
N ILE A 326 9.59 6.04 1.92
CA ILE A 326 9.37 6.37 3.32
C ILE A 326 9.43 5.06 4.11
N ALA A 327 10.19 5.05 5.19
CA ALA A 327 10.24 3.96 6.16
C ALA A 327 9.75 4.46 7.52
N THR A 328 8.87 3.68 8.13
CA THR A 328 8.41 3.83 9.51
C THR A 328 9.10 2.76 10.34
N VAL A 329 9.74 3.17 11.43
CA VAL A 329 10.37 2.26 12.40
C VAL A 329 9.65 2.42 13.71
N GLU A 330 8.94 1.36 14.10
CA GLU A 330 8.29 1.23 15.39
C GLU A 330 9.25 0.57 16.36
N THR A 331 9.39 1.13 17.56
CA THR A 331 10.34 0.61 18.56
C THR A 331 9.61 0.28 19.85
N ASP A 332 9.81 -0.93 20.36
CA ASP A 332 9.49 -1.27 21.74
C ASP A 332 10.73 -0.97 22.62
N GLU A 333 10.53 -0.37 23.80
CA GLU A 333 11.65 -0.11 24.73
C GLU A 333 11.95 -1.36 25.60
N GLU A 334 10.97 -2.26 25.74
CA GLU A 334 11.11 -3.48 26.52
C GLU A 334 11.74 -4.61 25.70
N GLN A 335 11.60 -4.55 24.38
CA GLN A 335 12.11 -5.54 23.44
C GLN A 335 13.21 -4.89 22.59
N GLU A 336 14.39 -5.52 22.47
CA GLU A 336 15.47 -5.04 21.59
C GLU A 336 15.13 -5.30 20.10
N GLU A 337 13.87 -5.07 19.73
CA GLU A 337 13.27 -5.38 18.45
C GLU A 337 12.49 -4.18 17.91
N CYS A 338 12.39 -4.10 16.59
CA CYS A 338 11.71 -3.03 15.88
C CYS A 338 10.90 -3.60 14.72
N ASP A 339 9.70 -3.06 14.49
CA ASP A 339 8.94 -3.33 13.28
C ASP A 339 9.25 -2.26 12.24
N ILE A 340 9.53 -2.68 11.01
CA ILE A 340 9.81 -1.77 9.89
C ILE A 340 8.76 -1.96 8.81
N SER A 341 8.13 -0.86 8.43
CA SER A 341 7.28 -0.79 7.24
C SER A 341 7.82 0.27 6.29
N LEU A 342 7.78 -0.01 5.00
CA LEU A 342 8.23 0.87 3.94
C LEU A 342 7.13 1.06 2.90
N GLY A 343 6.97 2.30 2.46
CA GLY A 343 6.18 2.68 1.31
C GLY A 343 7.04 3.33 0.25
N ALA A 344 6.96 2.83 -0.98
CA ALA A 344 7.70 3.33 -2.12
C ALA A 344 6.76 3.82 -3.23
N ALA A 345 7.10 4.96 -3.82
CA ALA A 345 6.40 5.52 -4.98
C ALA A 345 6.65 4.69 -6.26
N HIS A 346 7.71 3.89 -6.28
CA HIS A 346 8.09 3.08 -7.43
C HIS A 346 8.81 1.79 -7.00
N ARG A 347 8.48 0.66 -7.65
CA ARG A 347 9.02 -0.68 -7.33
C ARG A 347 10.53 -0.71 -7.20
N SER A 348 11.22 -0.13 -8.19
CA SER A 348 12.67 -0.16 -8.31
C SER A 348 13.40 0.46 -7.10
N VAL A 349 12.73 1.31 -6.33
CA VAL A 349 13.30 1.98 -5.17
C VAL A 349 13.51 1.01 -4.00
N LEU A 350 12.74 -0.07 -3.94
CA LEU A 350 12.91 -1.12 -2.92
C LEU A 350 14.10 -2.04 -3.23
N ARG A 351 14.49 -2.19 -4.50
CA ARG A 351 15.51 -3.17 -4.93
C ARG A 351 16.82 -3.17 -4.15
N PRO A 352 17.43 -2.02 -3.81
CA PRO A 352 18.68 -2.00 -3.05
C PRO A 352 18.56 -2.64 -1.66
N LEU A 353 17.34 -2.72 -1.12
CA LEU A 353 17.07 -3.26 0.23
C LEU A 353 17.02 -4.78 0.25
N ALA A 354 16.71 -5.44 -0.86
CA ALA A 354 16.62 -6.89 -0.89
C ALA A 354 17.97 -7.61 -0.97
N GLY A 355 19.07 -6.87 -1.08
CA GLY A 355 20.40 -7.42 -0.82
C GLY A 355 20.73 -7.48 0.67
N LEU A 356 19.87 -6.96 1.54
CA LEU A 356 19.99 -7.10 3.00
C LEU A 356 19.48 -8.48 3.41
N ASP A 357 20.14 -9.08 4.40
CA ASP A 357 19.72 -10.34 5.01
C ASP A 357 18.56 -10.10 5.98
N ILE A 358 17.42 -9.68 5.43
CA ILE A 358 16.19 -9.38 6.16
C ILE A 358 15.11 -10.36 5.69
N ASP A 359 14.46 -11.01 6.66
CA ASP A 359 13.30 -11.85 6.41
C ASP A 359 12.05 -10.97 6.25
N TRP A 360 11.80 -10.54 5.01
CA TRP A 360 10.66 -9.71 4.68
C TRP A 360 9.36 -10.50 4.75
N THR A 361 8.39 -10.02 5.52
CA THR A 361 7.06 -10.62 5.54
C THR A 361 6.28 -10.30 4.27
N ALA A 362 6.47 -9.11 3.72
CA ALA A 362 6.12 -8.80 2.33
C ALA A 362 7.16 -7.88 1.69
N PHE A 363 7.36 -8.02 0.38
CA PHE A 363 8.32 -7.22 -0.38
C PHE A 363 7.92 -7.11 -1.85
N ASP A 364 7.44 -5.94 -2.27
CA ASP A 364 6.97 -5.70 -3.64
C ASP A 364 8.10 -5.42 -4.65
N GLY A 365 9.34 -5.23 -4.18
CA GLY A 365 10.48 -4.66 -4.92
C GLY A 365 11.24 -5.56 -5.90
#